data_AF-A0A2I0QZ26-F1
#
_entry.id   AF-A0A2I0QZ26-F1
#
_cell.length_a   1.000
_cell.length_b   1.000
_cell.length_c   1.000
_cell.angle_alpha   90.00
_cell.angle_beta   90.00
_cell.angle_gamma   90.00
#
_symmetry.space_group_name_H-M   'P 1'
#
loop_
_entity.id
_entity.type
_entity.pdbx_description
1 polymer ?
#
loop_
_entity_poly.entity_id
_entity_poly.type
_entity_poly.pdbx_seq_one_letter_code
_entity_poly.pdbx_strand_id
1 'polypeptide(L)'
;MNPFNILRFLVLFYSILGVDHYSAQIPDGYYSSTEGLSGVELKAALNDIIDDHRQFSYTSTKMDVWDILKETDKDTIDTSKVFLFYTGWTVDAAREYNRGRGWTREHVWAKSRGDFGTRLGPGTDVMLYGLVILL
;
A
#
# COMPACT_ATOMS: atom_id res chain seq x y z
N MET A 1 16.40 -46.19 9.14
CA MET A 1 16.28 -44.71 9.04
C MET A 1 15.20 -44.28 10.02
N ASN A 2 15.46 -43.28 10.87
CA ASN A 2 14.51 -42.91 11.93
C ASN A 2 13.23 -42.28 11.31
N PRO A 3 12.01 -42.77 11.61
CA PRO A 3 10.76 -42.23 11.07
C PRO A 3 10.58 -40.73 11.35
N PHE A 4 11.14 -40.22 12.45
CA PHE A 4 11.14 -38.79 12.77
C PHE A 4 11.97 -37.95 11.78
N ASN A 5 13.04 -38.53 11.21
CA ASN A 5 13.85 -37.84 10.21
C ASN A 5 13.14 -37.78 8.86
N ILE A 6 12.37 -38.81 8.51
CA ILE A 6 11.59 -38.86 7.26
C ILE A 6 10.46 -37.82 7.30
N LEU A 7 9.73 -37.74 8.41
CA LEU A 7 8.67 -36.73 8.58
C LEU A 7 9.22 -35.30 8.50
N ARG A 8 10.38 -35.04 9.11
CA ARG A 8 11.05 -33.73 9.06
C ARG A 8 11.48 -33.36 7.63
N PHE A 9 11.97 -34.32 6.85
CA PHE A 9 12.30 -34.12 5.45
C PHE A 9 11.07 -33.83 4.59
N LEU A 10 9.95 -34.52 4.83
CA LEU A 10 8.70 -34.30 4.09
C LEU A 10 8.10 -32.91 4.38
N VAL A 11 8.15 -32.45 5.64
CA VAL A 11 7.71 -31.10 6.02
C VAL A 11 8.58 -30.02 5.37
N LEU A 12 9.91 -30.17 5.41
CA LEU A 12 10.83 -29.23 4.75
C LEU A 12 10.63 -29.20 3.23
N PHE A 13 10.39 -30.36 2.60
CA PHE A 13 10.14 -30.44 1.16
C PHE A 13 8.82 -29.77 0.75
N TYR A 14 7.75 -29.97 1.53
CA TYR A 14 6.46 -29.32 1.29
C TYR A 14 6.52 -27.79 1.50
N SER A 15 7.37 -27.33 2.42
CA SER A 15 7.58 -25.90 2.69
C SER A 15 8.29 -25.17 1.54
N ILE A 16 9.15 -25.86 0.79
CA ILE A 16 9.90 -25.28 -0.36
C ILE A 16 9.03 -25.23 -1.62
N LEU A 17 8.04 -26.13 -1.75
CA LEU A 17 7.13 -26.19 -2.91
C LEU A 17 5.94 -25.23 -2.81
N GLY A 18 5.66 -24.66 -1.64
CA GLY A 18 4.51 -23.77 -1.39
C GLY A 18 4.84 -22.28 -1.42
N VAL A 19 5.90 -21.86 -2.12
CA VAL A 19 6.20 -20.43 -2.27
C VAL A 19 5.27 -19.86 -3.33
N ASP A 20 4.13 -19.31 -2.90
CA ASP A 20 3.27 -18.52 -3.77
C ASP A 20 4.04 -17.26 -4.22
N HIS A 21 4.35 -17.19 -5.51
CA HIS A 21 4.95 -16.01 -6.12
C HIS A 21 3.90 -14.91 -6.22
N TYR A 22 3.75 -14.10 -5.16
CA TYR A 22 3.01 -12.85 -5.24
C TYR A 22 3.80 -11.87 -6.12
N SER A 23 3.42 -11.75 -7.39
CA SER A 23 3.92 -10.70 -8.26
C SER A 23 3.18 -9.42 -7.94
N ALA A 24 3.87 -8.44 -7.38
CA ALA A 24 3.34 -7.09 -7.12
C ALA A 24 3.37 -6.20 -8.39
N GLN A 25 3.54 -6.80 -9.57
CA GLN A 25 3.62 -6.07 -10.83
C GLN A 25 2.22 -5.87 -11.43
N ILE A 26 2.05 -4.75 -12.15
CA ILE A 26 0.83 -4.51 -12.92
C ILE A 26 0.54 -5.68 -13.87
N PRO A 27 -0.72 -6.09 -14.06
CA PRO A 27 -1.07 -7.14 -15.01
C PRO A 27 -0.63 -6.80 -16.43
N ASP A 28 -0.30 -7.82 -17.22
CA ASP A 28 -0.03 -7.63 -18.65
C ASP A 28 -1.24 -6.98 -19.33
N GLY A 29 -0.99 -5.93 -20.11
CA GLY A 29 -2.04 -5.19 -20.82
C GLY A 29 -2.85 -4.23 -19.94
N TYR A 30 -2.44 -3.94 -18.70
CA TYR A 30 -3.19 -3.04 -17.79
C TYR A 30 -3.57 -1.69 -18.42
N TYR A 31 -2.71 -1.12 -19.27
CA TYR A 31 -2.94 0.14 -19.98
C TYR A 31 -3.28 -0.01 -21.46
N SER A 32 -3.51 -1.23 -21.97
CA SER A 32 -3.70 -1.45 -23.42
C SER A 32 -4.91 -0.69 -23.98
N SER A 33 -5.96 -0.47 -23.18
CA SER A 33 -7.14 0.30 -23.56
C SER A 33 -6.87 1.81 -23.71
N THR A 34 -5.70 2.29 -23.30
CA THR A 34 -5.30 3.70 -23.36
C THR A 34 -4.43 4.04 -24.57
N GLU A 35 -4.00 3.03 -25.33
CA GLU A 35 -3.09 3.20 -26.46
C GLU A 35 -3.69 4.11 -27.55
N GLY A 36 -2.93 5.12 -27.98
CA GLY A 36 -3.35 6.06 -29.02
C GLY A 36 -4.41 7.09 -28.59
N LEU A 37 -4.90 7.03 -27.34
CA LEU A 37 -5.85 8.00 -26.81
C LEU A 37 -5.15 9.29 -26.37
N SER A 38 -5.89 10.40 -26.39
CA SER A 38 -5.41 11.68 -25.86
C SER A 38 -6.56 12.52 -25.28
N GLY A 39 -6.22 13.56 -24.52
CA GLY A 39 -7.20 14.51 -23.98
C GLY A 39 -8.28 13.84 -23.12
N VAL A 40 -9.55 14.12 -23.44
CA VAL A 40 -10.71 13.64 -22.66
C VAL A 40 -10.88 12.12 -22.76
N GLU A 41 -10.58 11.53 -23.90
CA GLU A 41 -10.71 10.08 -24.12
C GLU A 41 -9.70 9.30 -23.28
N LEU A 42 -8.44 9.77 -23.25
CA LEU A 42 -7.41 9.20 -22.40
C LEU A 42 -7.78 9.32 -20.92
N LYS A 43 -8.31 10.48 -20.51
CA LYS A 43 -8.76 10.69 -19.13
C LYS A 43 -9.86 9.71 -18.72
N ALA A 44 -10.85 9.50 -19.59
CA ALA A 44 -11.95 8.58 -19.32
C ALA A 44 -11.43 7.13 -19.23
N ALA A 45 -10.62 6.70 -20.20
CA ALA A 45 -10.06 5.35 -20.20
C ALA A 45 -9.19 5.07 -18.97
N LEU A 46 -8.38 6.05 -18.54
CA LEU A 46 -7.61 5.94 -17.29
C LEU A 46 -8.51 5.90 -16.07
N ASN A 47 -9.61 6.67 -16.04
CA ASN A 47 -10.54 6.66 -14.92
C ASN A 47 -11.26 5.31 -14.78
N ASP A 48 -11.74 4.73 -15.89
CA ASP A 48 -12.38 3.41 -15.92
C ASP A 48 -11.43 2.28 -15.46
N ILE A 49 -10.11 2.46 -15.60
CA ILE A 49 -9.11 1.50 -15.09
C ILE A 49 -8.97 1.57 -13.56
N ILE A 50 -9.20 2.73 -12.94
CA ILE A 50 -8.86 3.00 -11.53
C ILE A 50 -10.07 3.30 -10.63
N ASP A 51 -11.28 3.37 -11.18
CA ASP A 51 -12.48 3.79 -10.45
C ASP A 51 -12.94 2.76 -9.40
N ASP A 52 -12.72 1.46 -9.65
CA ASP A 52 -13.02 0.35 -8.73
C ASP A 52 -11.91 0.13 -7.68
N HIS A 53 -11.42 1.22 -7.10
CA HIS A 53 -10.45 1.14 -6.01
C HIS A 53 -11.15 0.89 -4.67
N ARG A 54 -10.46 0.17 -3.78
CA ARG A 54 -10.94 -0.04 -2.42
C ARG A 54 -10.65 1.19 -1.56
N GLN A 55 -11.71 1.75 -1.00
CA GLN A 55 -11.61 2.90 -0.10
C GLN A 55 -11.52 2.45 1.36
N PHE A 56 -10.63 3.11 2.10
CA PHE A 56 -10.48 2.95 3.54
C PHE A 56 -10.77 4.27 4.26
N SER A 57 -11.31 4.18 5.47
CA SER A 57 -11.61 5.35 6.26
C SER A 57 -10.33 6.00 6.77
N TYR A 58 -10.29 7.33 6.80
CA TYR A 58 -9.16 8.07 7.35
C TYR A 58 -8.92 7.76 8.83
N THR A 59 -9.98 7.64 9.62
CA THR A 59 -9.94 7.18 11.02
C THR A 59 -11.12 6.23 11.26
N SER A 60 -10.89 5.09 11.89
CA SER A 60 -11.92 4.07 12.15
C SER A 60 -11.53 3.17 13.32
N THR A 61 -12.49 2.43 13.87
CA THR A 61 -12.25 1.44 14.94
C THR A 61 -11.87 0.05 14.43
N LYS A 62 -12.00 -0.20 13.12
CA LYS A 62 -11.67 -1.49 12.52
C LYS A 62 -10.34 -1.47 11.78
N MET A 63 -10.28 -0.65 10.73
CA MET A 63 -9.09 -0.47 9.91
C MET A 63 -9.10 0.95 9.38
N ASP A 64 -8.00 1.65 9.58
CA ASP A 64 -7.80 2.99 9.05
C ASP A 64 -6.39 3.19 8.47
N VAL A 65 -6.08 4.44 8.13
CA VAL A 65 -4.80 4.78 7.49
C VAL A 65 -3.60 4.43 8.37
N TRP A 66 -3.70 4.50 9.69
CA TRP A 66 -2.59 4.10 10.57
C TRP A 66 -2.30 2.62 10.42
N ASP A 67 -3.34 1.79 10.42
CA ASP A 67 -3.20 0.34 10.29
C ASP A 67 -2.56 -0.05 8.96
N ILE A 68 -2.97 0.64 7.89
CA ILE A 68 -2.40 0.44 6.55
C ILE A 68 -0.92 0.83 6.54
N LEU A 69 -0.57 2.04 7.00
CA LEU A 69 0.82 2.52 6.98
C LEU A 69 1.76 1.68 7.85
N LYS A 70 1.28 1.17 8.99
CA LYS A 70 2.05 0.24 9.84
C LYS A 70 2.37 -1.07 9.12
N GLU A 71 1.58 -1.48 8.14
CA GLU A 71 1.84 -2.67 7.34
C GLU A 71 2.72 -2.35 6.13
N THR A 72 2.43 -1.28 5.40
CA THR A 72 3.12 -0.94 4.14
C THR A 72 4.52 -0.39 4.37
N ASP A 73 4.71 0.38 5.44
CA ASP A 73 5.97 1.07 5.73
C ASP A 73 6.75 0.34 6.83
N LYS A 74 6.33 -0.87 7.18
CA LYS A 74 6.95 -1.72 8.19
C LYS A 74 8.44 -1.92 7.89
N ASP A 75 9.27 -1.67 8.89
CA ASP A 75 10.70 -1.95 8.79
C ASP A 75 10.92 -3.47 8.72
N THR A 76 11.64 -3.90 7.68
CA THR A 76 11.94 -5.32 7.43
C THR A 76 12.96 -5.89 8.41
N ILE A 77 13.73 -5.04 9.09
CA ILE A 77 14.72 -5.44 10.11
C ILE A 77 14.09 -5.48 11.49
N ASP A 78 13.32 -4.45 11.85
CA ASP A 78 12.63 -4.33 13.13
C ASP A 78 11.14 -4.09 12.91
N THR A 79 10.34 -5.16 12.90
CA THR A 79 8.91 -5.11 12.56
C THR A 79 8.05 -4.34 13.58
N SER A 80 8.64 -3.87 14.69
CA SER A 80 7.97 -2.95 15.61
C SER A 80 8.04 -1.48 15.17
N LYS A 81 8.76 -1.21 14.07
CA LYS A 81 8.99 0.12 13.53
C LYS A 81 8.42 0.30 12.14
N VAL A 82 8.25 1.56 11.77
CA VAL A 82 7.90 2.01 10.42
C VAL A 82 8.99 2.93 9.87
N PHE A 83 9.19 2.88 8.55
CA PHE A 83 10.03 3.79 7.79
C PHE A 83 9.28 5.07 7.47
N LEU A 84 9.90 6.21 7.76
CA LEU A 84 9.37 7.52 7.40
C LEU A 84 9.79 7.89 5.98
N PHE A 85 8.82 8.07 5.09
CA PHE A 85 9.06 8.35 3.67
C PHE A 85 10.03 9.53 3.42
N TYR A 86 9.83 10.67 4.11
CA TYR A 86 10.63 11.87 3.84
C TYR A 86 12.04 11.84 4.44
N THR A 87 12.24 11.19 5.58
CA THR A 87 13.52 11.22 6.30
C THR A 87 14.32 9.93 6.15
N GLY A 88 13.68 8.84 5.74
CA GLY A 88 14.25 7.49 5.74
C GLY A 88 14.52 6.94 7.15
N TRP A 89 14.01 7.60 8.20
CA TRP A 89 14.21 7.15 9.57
C TRP A 89 13.24 6.05 9.95
N THR A 90 13.67 5.14 10.81
CA THR A 90 12.81 4.12 11.42
C THR A 90 12.33 4.61 12.78
N VAL A 91 11.03 4.56 13.04
CA VAL A 91 10.44 4.98 14.33
C VAL A 91 9.47 3.93 14.84
N ASP A 92 9.24 3.94 16.16
CA ASP A 92 8.28 3.04 16.80
C ASP A 92 6.87 3.23 16.20
N ALA A 93 6.33 2.15 15.65
CA ALA A 93 5.04 2.12 14.97
C ALA A 93 3.90 2.56 15.90
N ALA A 94 3.98 2.27 17.20
CA ALA A 94 2.94 2.63 18.17
C ALA A 94 2.91 4.13 18.51
N ARG A 95 3.91 4.91 18.08
CA ARG A 95 3.99 6.36 18.33
C ARG A 95 3.26 7.18 17.28
N GLU A 96 2.04 6.80 16.96
CA GLU A 96 1.13 7.50 16.04
C GLU A 96 0.73 8.87 16.62
N TYR A 97 1.09 9.98 15.95
CA TYR A 97 0.89 11.37 16.39
C TYR A 97 1.53 11.74 17.75
N ASN A 98 1.28 10.96 18.81
CA ASN A 98 1.87 11.02 20.14
C ASN A 98 1.93 12.45 20.69
N ARG A 99 0.76 13.12 20.69
CA ARG A 99 0.60 14.52 21.10
C ARG A 99 1.54 15.48 20.33
N GLY A 100 1.74 15.21 19.04
CA GLY A 100 2.66 15.94 18.16
C GLY A 100 4.13 15.52 18.26
N ARG A 101 4.46 14.47 19.01
CA ARG A 101 5.83 13.93 19.19
C ARG A 101 6.00 12.53 18.60
N GLY A 102 5.09 12.17 17.71
CA GLY A 102 5.02 10.91 17.02
C GLY A 102 5.19 11.12 15.53
N TRP A 103 5.12 10.03 14.78
CA TRP A 103 5.05 10.13 13.34
C TRP A 103 3.66 10.56 12.90
N THR A 104 3.59 11.24 11.76
CA THR A 104 2.35 11.78 11.19
C THR A 104 1.98 10.99 9.94
N ARG A 105 0.69 10.96 9.64
CA ARG A 105 0.20 10.51 8.34
C ARG A 105 0.36 11.67 7.38
N GLU A 106 1.12 11.45 6.33
CA GLU A 106 1.35 12.46 5.31
C GLU A 106 0.42 12.23 4.12
N HIS A 107 -0.13 13.32 3.62
CA HIS A 107 -0.71 13.33 2.28
C HIS A 107 0.45 13.55 1.30
N VAL A 108 0.65 12.65 0.35
CA VAL A 108 1.71 12.79 -0.66
C VAL A 108 1.43 13.99 -1.57
N TRP A 109 0.15 14.36 -1.74
CA TRP A 109 -0.27 15.60 -2.38
C TRP A 109 -1.11 16.47 -1.43
N ALA A 110 -0.64 17.70 -1.17
CA ALA A 110 -1.40 18.63 -0.35
C ALA A 110 -2.72 19.00 -1.03
N LYS A 111 -3.84 18.77 -0.34
CA LYS A 111 -5.20 19.07 -0.83
C LYS A 111 -5.37 20.49 -1.38
N SER A 112 -4.66 21.46 -0.80
CA SER A 112 -4.65 22.86 -1.21
C SER A 112 -4.08 23.11 -2.61
N ARG A 113 -3.30 22.17 -3.17
CA ARG A 113 -2.71 22.29 -4.51
C ARG A 113 -3.56 21.67 -5.63
N GLY A 114 -4.63 20.94 -5.29
CA GLY A 114 -5.49 20.27 -6.27
C GLY A 114 -6.89 20.88 -6.43
N ASP A 115 -7.18 22.01 -5.78
CA ASP A 115 -8.51 22.64 -5.76
C ASP A 115 -9.65 21.66 -5.34
N PHE A 116 -9.32 20.67 -4.51
CA PHE A 116 -10.25 19.60 -4.10
C PHE A 116 -11.23 20.03 -3.00
N GLY A 117 -11.23 21.31 -2.59
CA GLY A 117 -12.04 21.85 -1.51
C GLY A 117 -11.78 21.18 -0.15
N THR A 118 -12.75 21.21 0.77
CA THR A 118 -12.66 20.56 2.10
C THR A 118 -13.50 19.30 2.21
N ARG A 119 -14.37 19.03 1.23
CA ARG A 119 -15.21 17.83 1.19
C ARG A 119 -14.37 16.57 0.97
N LEU A 120 -14.84 15.42 1.47
CA LEU A 120 -14.25 14.13 1.11
C LEU A 120 -14.25 13.98 -0.42
N GLY A 121 -13.12 13.57 -0.99
CA GLY A 121 -12.86 13.64 -2.42
C GLY A 121 -11.44 13.20 -2.78
N PRO A 122 -11.05 13.35 -4.05
CA PRO A 122 -9.90 12.66 -4.66
C PRO A 122 -8.53 12.86 -3.98
N GLY A 123 -8.30 14.00 -3.32
CA GLY A 123 -7.01 14.32 -2.68
C GLY A 123 -6.71 13.66 -1.33
N THR A 124 -7.25 12.47 -1.05
CA THR A 124 -6.96 11.70 0.18
C THR A 124 -6.59 10.26 -0.17
N ASP A 125 -5.40 10.06 -0.70
CA ASP A 125 -4.84 8.76 -1.06
C ASP A 125 -3.83 8.28 0.00
N VAL A 126 -3.77 6.95 0.16
CA VAL A 126 -2.67 6.28 0.85
C VAL A 126 -1.90 5.54 -0.24
N MET A 127 -0.61 5.82 -0.34
CA MET A 127 0.27 5.17 -1.30
C MET A 127 0.65 3.79 -0.76
N LEU A 128 0.12 2.73 -1.37
CA LEU A 128 0.68 1.38 -1.23
C LEU A 128 1.78 1.24 -2.28
N TYR A 129 2.98 0.80 -1.91
CA TYR A 129 3.99 0.34 -2.87
C TYR A 129 3.40 -0.83 -3.68
N GLY A 130 2.84 -0.52 -4.86
CA GLY A 130 2.08 -1.44 -5.70
C GLY A 130 0.83 -0.83 -6.35
N LEU A 131 0.35 0.33 -5.90
CA LEU A 131 -0.75 1.04 -6.56
C LEU A 131 -0.60 2.54 -6.31
N VAL A 132 -0.12 3.27 -7.31
CA VAL A 132 -0.21 4.73 -7.34
C VAL A 132 -1.67 5.08 -7.64
N ILE A 133 -2.45 5.36 -6.59
CA ILE A 133 -3.82 5.86 -6.72
C ILE A 133 -3.71 7.37 -6.92
N LEU A 134 -3.62 7.80 -8.18
CA LEU A 134 -3.79 9.20 -8.56
C LEU A 134 -5.28 9.50 -8.68
N LEU A 135 -5.80 10.42 -7.86
CA LEU A 135 -6.98 11.22 -8.19
C LEU A 135 -6.72 12.71 -7.90
#